data_AF-A0A969LEF2-F1
#
_entry.id   AF-A0A969LEF2-F1
#
_cell.length_a   1.000
_cell.length_b   1.000
_cell.length_c   1.000
_cell.angle_alpha   90.00
_cell.angle_beta   90.00
_cell.angle_gamma   90.00
#
_symmetry.space_group_name_H-M   'P 1'
#
loop_
_entity.id
_entity.type
_entity.pdbx_description
1 polymer ?
#
loop_
_entity_poly.entity_id
_entity_poly.type
_entity_poly.pdbx_seq_one_letter_code
_entity_poly.pdbx_strand_id
1 'polypeptide(L)'
;MDDLISRGNGPVRFGTRLGAFVDFSTPRYGNWSYVFGGYLFQQGVKDYSAYLNVGAAWNPSETLTLRLLLTPQWSDDWVLWEGGNLFGSYSERRLSFDFNLDWIPAPKHELRMRWQWIGIQAEPQRALRSDARGELNRWPRHSPPSP
;
A
#
# COMPACT_ATOMS: atom_id res chain seq x y z
N MET A 1 2.04 20.65 -11.29
CA MET A 1 1.61 20.67 -9.88
C MET A 1 0.48 19.67 -9.78
N ASP A 2 0.55 18.72 -8.84
CA ASP A 2 -0.39 17.60 -8.69
C ASP A 2 -1.35 17.88 -7.52
N ASP A 3 -2.66 17.78 -7.77
CA ASP A 3 -3.76 17.99 -6.84
C ASP A 3 -4.64 16.74 -6.68
N LEU A 4 -4.19 15.58 -7.16
CA LEU A 4 -4.93 14.32 -7.06
C LEU A 4 -5.18 13.92 -5.61
N ILE A 5 -4.20 14.12 -4.72
CA ILE A 5 -4.35 13.80 -3.29
C ILE A 5 -5.34 14.74 -2.59
N SER A 6 -5.45 16.00 -3.00
CA SER A 6 -6.37 17.00 -2.43
C SER A 6 -7.71 17.06 -3.15
N ARG A 7 -7.91 16.21 -4.17
CA ARG A 7 -9.12 16.14 -5.01
C ARG A 7 -9.52 17.49 -5.60
N GLY A 8 -8.54 18.22 -6.13
CA GLY A 8 -8.77 19.54 -6.76
C GLY A 8 -8.77 20.74 -5.81
N ASN A 9 -8.38 20.56 -4.53
CA ASN A 9 -8.34 21.64 -3.53
C ASN A 9 -6.95 22.28 -3.39
N GLY A 10 -6.25 22.41 -4.52
CA GLY A 10 -4.91 22.98 -4.59
C GLY A 10 -3.79 21.95 -4.42
N PRO A 11 -2.57 22.27 -4.89
CA PRO A 11 -1.48 21.30 -4.95
C PRO A 11 -0.97 20.94 -3.56
N VAL A 12 -0.60 19.68 -3.37
CA VAL A 12 0.15 19.22 -2.19
C VAL A 12 1.55 18.85 -2.63
N ARG A 13 2.55 19.34 -1.91
CA ARG A 13 3.96 19.05 -2.18
C ARG A 13 4.48 18.02 -1.21
N PHE A 14 5.17 17.05 -1.77
CA PHE A 14 6.04 16.14 -1.04
C PHE A 14 7.48 16.38 -1.51
N GLY A 15 8.41 16.40 -0.56
CA GLY A 15 9.84 16.51 -0.88
C GLY A 15 10.38 15.26 -1.58
N THR A 16 11.66 15.27 -1.92
CA THR A 16 12.37 14.09 -2.42
C THR A 16 12.19 12.92 -1.46
N ARG A 17 11.84 11.75 -2.01
CA ARG A 17 11.60 10.53 -1.26
C ARG A 17 12.60 9.45 -1.64
N LEU A 18 13.04 8.69 -0.64
CA LEU A 18 13.89 7.53 -0.79
C LEU A 18 13.05 6.25 -0.69
N GLY A 19 13.50 5.23 -1.41
CA GLY A 19 12.97 3.89 -1.30
C GLY A 19 14.03 2.85 -1.64
N ALA A 20 13.87 1.66 -1.07
CA ALA A 20 14.68 0.48 -1.33
C ALA A 20 13.76 -0.73 -1.40
N PHE A 21 14.15 -1.71 -2.21
CA PHE A 21 13.41 -2.96 -2.34
C PHE A 21 14.36 -4.13 -2.57
N VAL A 22 13.87 -5.32 -2.24
CA VAL A 22 14.47 -6.59 -2.60
C VAL A 22 13.37 -7.53 -3.03
N ASP A 23 13.58 -8.23 -4.12
CA ASP A 23 12.66 -9.25 -4.63
C ASP A 23 13.41 -10.55 -4.89
N PHE A 24 12.77 -11.64 -4.53
CA PHE A 24 13.26 -12.99 -4.74
C PHE A 24 12.12 -13.87 -5.25
N SER A 25 12.37 -14.56 -6.35
CA SER A 25 11.46 -15.56 -6.90
C SER A 25 12.19 -16.88 -7.07
N THR A 26 11.54 -17.97 -6.68
CA THR A 26 12.10 -19.29 -6.90
C THR A 26 11.77 -19.82 -8.30
N PRO A 27 12.63 -20.67 -8.89
CA PRO A 27 12.17 -21.63 -9.88
C PRO A 27 11.04 -22.50 -9.31
N ARG A 28 10.40 -23.27 -10.19
CA ARG A 28 9.38 -24.25 -9.77
C ARG A 28 10.07 -25.49 -9.17
N TYR A 29 9.75 -25.79 -7.90
CA TYR A 29 10.17 -26.99 -7.21
C TYR A 29 8.99 -27.97 -7.13
N GLY A 30 9.01 -28.99 -8.01
CA GLY A 30 7.87 -29.88 -8.19
C GLY A 30 6.65 -29.10 -8.70
N ASN A 31 5.60 -28.98 -7.87
CA ASN A 31 4.39 -28.23 -8.22
C ASN A 31 4.33 -26.83 -7.60
N TRP A 32 5.38 -26.37 -6.93
CA TRP A 32 5.35 -25.12 -6.18
C TRP A 32 6.36 -24.09 -6.71
N SER A 33 6.01 -22.82 -6.65
CA SER A 33 6.96 -21.71 -6.71
C SER A 33 6.59 -20.63 -5.71
N TYR A 34 7.56 -19.81 -5.33
CA TYR A 34 7.39 -18.81 -4.29
C TYR A 34 7.94 -17.46 -4.74
N VAL A 35 7.32 -16.40 -4.24
CA VAL A 35 7.79 -15.02 -4.39
C VAL A 35 7.86 -14.36 -3.02
N PHE A 36 8.96 -13.67 -2.77
CA PHE A 36 9.20 -12.90 -1.58
C PHE A 36 9.70 -11.53 -1.98
N GLY A 37 9.06 -10.49 -1.49
CA GLY A 37 9.47 -9.10 -1.73
C GLY A 37 9.48 -8.35 -0.42
N GLY A 38 10.41 -7.41 -0.27
CA GLY A 38 10.49 -6.49 0.84
C GLY A 38 10.74 -5.09 0.33
N TYR A 39 9.92 -4.15 0.77
CA TYR A 39 9.92 -2.78 0.27
C TYR A 39 9.93 -1.82 1.45
N LEU A 40 10.79 -0.81 1.40
CA LEU A 40 10.87 0.29 2.35
C LEU A 40 10.88 1.60 1.56
N PHE A 41 10.03 2.54 1.93
CA PHE A 41 9.89 3.80 1.20
C PHE A 41 9.41 4.91 2.12
N GLN A 42 9.71 6.16 1.74
CA GLN A 42 9.18 7.33 2.44
C GLN A 42 7.75 7.64 1.97
N GLN A 43 6.86 7.89 2.94
CA GLN A 43 5.46 8.23 2.74
C GLN A 43 5.06 9.38 3.69
N GLY A 44 3.95 10.05 3.39
CA GLY A 44 3.45 11.13 4.22
C GLY A 44 4.34 12.37 4.21
N VAL A 45 4.40 13.07 5.34
CA VAL A 45 5.10 14.35 5.50
C VAL A 45 6.62 14.16 5.60
N LYS A 46 7.10 12.99 6.09
CA LYS A 46 8.52 12.56 6.04
C LYS A 46 8.81 11.16 6.62
N ASP A 47 7.79 10.36 6.93
CA ASP A 47 7.97 9.11 7.66
C ASP A 47 8.16 7.92 6.70
N TYR A 48 8.46 6.75 7.25
CA TYR A 48 8.71 5.54 6.47
C TYR A 48 7.48 4.62 6.45
N SER A 49 7.43 3.81 5.41
CA SER A 49 6.44 2.75 5.24
C SER A 49 7.14 1.56 4.63
N ALA A 50 6.65 0.38 4.97
CA ALA A 50 7.18 -0.86 4.46
C ALA A 50 6.06 -1.84 4.16
N TYR A 51 6.28 -2.69 3.18
CA TYR A 51 5.42 -3.86 2.97
C TYR A 51 6.27 -5.06 2.56
N LEU A 52 5.74 -6.23 2.84
CA LEU A 52 6.26 -7.49 2.34
C LEU A 52 5.31 -8.04 1.30
N ASN A 53 5.83 -8.74 0.31
CA ASN A 53 5.07 -9.62 -0.56
C ASN A 53 5.47 -11.05 -0.25
N VAL A 54 4.52 -11.89 0.16
CA VAL A 54 4.76 -13.32 0.41
C VAL A 54 3.75 -14.10 -0.40
N GLY A 55 4.23 -14.78 -1.44
CA GLY A 55 3.38 -15.48 -2.38
C GLY A 55 3.81 -16.91 -2.65
N ALA A 56 2.83 -17.74 -2.93
CA ALA A 56 3.01 -19.11 -3.37
C ALA A 56 2.11 -19.40 -4.57
N ALA A 57 2.66 -20.12 -5.54
CA ALA A 57 1.91 -20.71 -6.63
C ALA A 57 1.96 -22.23 -6.53
N TRP A 58 0.82 -22.87 -6.74
CA TRP A 58 0.71 -24.33 -6.83
C TRP A 58 0.11 -24.74 -8.17
N ASN A 59 0.83 -25.58 -8.89
CA ASN A 59 0.50 -26.07 -10.22
C ASN A 59 0.43 -27.60 -10.20
N PRO A 60 -0.61 -28.23 -9.62
CA PRO A 60 -0.70 -29.68 -9.53
C PRO A 60 -0.74 -30.41 -10.88
N SER A 61 -1.15 -29.72 -11.93
CA SER A 61 -1.14 -30.19 -13.32
C SER A 61 -0.77 -29.03 -14.26
N GLU A 62 -0.73 -29.32 -15.57
CA GLU A 62 -0.59 -28.28 -16.60
C GLU A 62 -1.87 -27.45 -16.79
N THR A 63 -3.00 -27.94 -16.28
CA THR A 63 -4.33 -27.33 -16.48
C THR A 63 -4.85 -26.57 -15.28
N LEU A 64 -4.23 -26.67 -14.10
CA LEU A 64 -4.67 -26.01 -12.87
C LEU A 64 -3.53 -25.20 -12.26
N THR A 65 -3.81 -23.92 -12.00
CA THR A 65 -2.92 -23.00 -11.27
C THR A 65 -3.67 -22.34 -10.13
N LEU A 66 -3.08 -22.38 -8.94
CA LEU A 66 -3.54 -21.68 -7.76
C LEU A 66 -2.44 -20.71 -7.33
N ARG A 67 -2.77 -19.45 -7.06
CA ARG A 67 -1.82 -18.44 -6.57
C ARG A 67 -2.40 -17.74 -5.37
N LEU A 68 -1.59 -17.61 -4.32
CA LEU A 68 -1.90 -16.83 -3.15
C LEU A 68 -0.79 -15.79 -2.97
N LEU A 69 -1.15 -14.55 -2.71
CA LEU A 69 -0.25 -13.48 -2.30
C LEU A 69 -0.80 -12.82 -1.04
N LEU A 70 0.08 -12.65 -0.05
CA LEU A 70 -0.16 -11.89 1.15
C LEU A 70 0.74 -10.66 1.16
N THR A 71 0.16 -9.50 1.41
CA THR A 71 0.89 -8.24 1.48
C THR A 71 0.60 -7.52 2.80
N PRO A 72 1.30 -7.86 3.89
CA PRO A 72 1.27 -7.04 5.09
C PRO A 72 2.05 -5.73 4.85
N GLN A 73 1.47 -4.63 5.31
CA GLN A 73 2.02 -3.28 5.17
C GLN A 73 1.92 -2.53 6.50
N TRP A 74 2.95 -1.74 6.77
CA TRP A 74 3.06 -0.84 7.91
C TRP A 74 3.39 0.56 7.41
N SER A 75 2.63 1.54 7.86
CA SER A 75 2.87 2.95 7.53
C SER A 75 2.84 3.78 8.81
N ASP A 76 3.87 4.59 9.01
CA ASP A 76 3.91 5.52 10.15
C ASP A 76 3.15 6.84 9.84
N ASP A 77 2.94 7.15 8.55
CA ASP A 77 2.28 8.39 8.11
C ASP A 77 1.50 8.22 6.81
N TRP A 78 0.37 7.54 6.90
CA TRP A 78 -0.61 7.50 5.83
C TRP A 78 -1.46 8.78 5.86
N VAL A 79 -1.19 9.68 4.90
CA VAL A 79 -1.92 10.95 4.77
C VAL A 79 -3.15 10.76 3.90
N LEU A 80 -4.31 11.13 4.44
CA LEU A 80 -5.61 11.11 3.77
C LEU A 80 -6.21 12.51 3.72
N TRP A 81 -6.87 12.82 2.61
CA TRP A 81 -7.59 14.08 2.46
C TRP A 81 -8.97 13.99 3.11
N GLU A 82 -9.32 15.01 3.89
CA GLU A 82 -10.55 15.09 4.70
C GLU A 82 -11.50 16.20 4.22
N GLY A 83 -11.10 17.02 3.25
CA GLY A 83 -11.92 18.12 2.73
C GLY A 83 -11.20 19.46 2.66
N GLY A 84 -11.44 20.26 1.62
CA GLY A 84 -10.78 21.55 1.43
C GLY A 84 -9.26 21.41 1.50
N ASN A 85 -8.62 22.18 2.38
CA ASN A 85 -7.18 22.09 2.65
C ASN A 85 -6.81 21.23 3.87
N LEU A 86 -7.72 20.37 4.35
CA LEU A 86 -7.54 19.55 5.54
C LEU A 86 -7.16 18.11 5.18
N PHE A 87 -6.26 17.56 5.98
CA PHE A 87 -5.76 16.20 5.85
C PHE A 87 -5.64 15.55 7.24
N GLY A 88 -5.90 14.25 7.29
CA GLY A 88 -5.59 13.39 8.44
C GLY A 88 -4.31 12.61 8.15
N SER A 89 -3.51 12.39 9.19
CA SER A 89 -2.34 11.52 9.16
C SER A 89 -2.59 10.37 10.13
N TYR A 90 -2.30 9.15 9.68
CA TYR A 90 -2.61 7.91 10.36
C TYR A 90 -1.41 6.98 10.41
N SER A 91 -1.22 6.28 11.53
CA SER A 91 -0.39 5.08 11.55
C SER A 91 -1.28 3.91 11.10
N GLU A 92 -0.78 3.08 10.20
CA GLU A 92 -1.55 2.05 9.52
C GLU A 92 -0.87 0.68 9.64
N ARG A 93 -1.68 -0.33 9.92
CA ARG A 93 -1.38 -1.73 9.64
C ARG A 93 -2.40 -2.27 8.66
N ARG A 94 -1.93 -2.77 7.53
CA ARG A 94 -2.78 -3.34 6.47
C ARG A 94 -2.34 -4.76 6.17
N LEU A 95 -3.31 -5.62 5.84
CA LEU A 95 -3.06 -6.90 5.22
C LEU A 95 -3.93 -7.00 3.97
N SER A 96 -3.28 -7.14 2.81
CA SER A 96 -3.94 -7.54 1.57
C SER A 96 -3.78 -9.04 1.37
N PHE A 97 -4.88 -9.68 0.96
CA PHE A 97 -4.96 -11.08 0.59
C PHE A 97 -5.46 -11.17 -0.84
N ASP A 98 -4.70 -11.85 -1.70
CA ASP A 98 -5.02 -12.05 -3.10
C ASP A 98 -4.91 -13.53 -3.46
N PHE A 99 -6.05 -14.15 -3.77
CA PHE A 99 -6.13 -15.53 -4.24
C PHE A 99 -6.62 -15.58 -5.68
N ASN A 100 -5.96 -16.39 -6.51
CA ASN A 100 -6.34 -16.66 -7.89
C ASN A 100 -6.35 -18.16 -8.16
N LEU A 101 -7.38 -18.63 -8.86
CA LEU A 101 -7.51 -19.98 -9.41
C LEU A 101 -7.75 -19.86 -10.91
N ASP A 102 -6.91 -20.53 -11.70
CA ASP A 102 -7.08 -20.70 -13.14
C ASP A 102 -7.13 -22.19 -13.47
N TRP A 103 -8.24 -22.68 -14.05
CA TRP A 103 -8.44 -24.10 -14.34
C TRP A 103 -9.05 -24.32 -15.73
N ILE A 104 -8.41 -25.18 -16.54
CA ILE A 104 -8.88 -25.58 -17.86
C ILE A 104 -9.06 -27.10 -17.88
N PRO A 105 -10.19 -27.64 -17.35
CA PRO A 105 -10.37 -29.08 -17.17
C PRO A 105 -10.41 -29.88 -18.48
N ALA A 106 -10.85 -29.26 -19.57
CA ALA A 106 -11.02 -29.88 -20.87
C ALA A 106 -10.97 -28.82 -21.99
N PRO A 107 -10.78 -29.21 -23.26
CA PRO A 107 -10.92 -28.28 -24.38
C PRO A 107 -12.24 -27.51 -24.29
N LYS A 108 -12.17 -26.19 -24.45
CA LYS A 108 -13.32 -25.26 -24.39
C LYS A 108 -14.01 -25.13 -23.01
N HIS A 109 -13.41 -25.64 -21.93
CA HIS A 109 -13.91 -25.49 -20.57
C HIS A 109 -12.89 -24.72 -19.74
N GLU A 110 -13.31 -23.63 -19.11
CA GLU A 110 -12.43 -22.76 -18.34
C GLU A 110 -13.16 -22.20 -17.12
N LEU A 111 -12.48 -22.24 -15.96
CA LEU A 111 -12.89 -21.60 -14.73
C LEU A 111 -11.76 -20.71 -14.24
N ARG A 112 -12.06 -19.43 -14.02
CA ARG A 112 -11.17 -18.49 -13.34
C ARG A 112 -11.88 -17.86 -12.15
N MET A 113 -11.19 -17.79 -11.03
CA MET A 113 -11.67 -17.15 -9.82
C MET A 113 -10.57 -16.24 -9.26
N ARG A 114 -10.97 -15.03 -8.87
CA ARG A 114 -10.12 -14.08 -8.16
C ARG A 114 -10.85 -13.64 -6.90
N TRP A 115 -10.16 -13.69 -5.78
CA TRP A 115 -10.64 -13.16 -4.51
C TRP A 115 -9.59 -12.24 -3.93
N GLN A 116 -10.01 -11.01 -3.64
CA GLN A 116 -9.21 -9.99 -2.99
C GLN A 116 -9.90 -9.58 -1.69
N TRP A 117 -9.12 -9.45 -0.63
CA TRP A 117 -9.58 -8.93 0.66
C TRP A 117 -8.50 -8.02 1.24
N ILE A 118 -8.92 -6.93 1.85
CA ILE A 118 -8.02 -5.97 2.49
C ILE A 118 -8.56 -5.68 3.88
N GLY A 119 -7.76 -5.98 4.89
CA GLY A 119 -7.97 -5.54 6.26
C GLY A 119 -7.07 -4.34 6.57
N ILE A 120 -7.65 -3.29 7.13
CA ILE A 120 -6.92 -2.06 7.52
C ILE A 120 -7.26 -1.73 8.97
N GLN A 121 -6.23 -1.55 9.78
CA GLN A 121 -6.32 -0.90 11.09
C GLN A 121 -5.52 0.40 11.00
N ALA A 122 -6.18 1.53 11.26
CA ALA A 122 -5.57 2.85 11.18
C ALA A 122 -5.85 3.65 12.45
N GLU A 123 -4.82 4.27 13.01
CA GLU A 123 -4.86 5.07 14.22
C GLU A 123 -4.54 6.54 13.89
N PRO A 124 -5.43 7.50 14.17
CA PRO A 124 -5.18 8.92 13.90
C PRO A 124 -3.95 9.42 14.66
N GLN A 125 -3.06 10.14 13.98
CA GLN A 125 -1.84 10.72 14.54
C GLN A 125 -1.96 12.24 14.69
N ARG A 126 -2.32 12.93 13.59
CA ARG A 126 -2.33 14.39 13.54
C ARG A 126 -3.28 14.92 12.46
N ALA A 127 -3.89 16.06 12.75
CA ALA A 127 -4.53 16.87 11.73
C ALA A 127 -3.49 17.74 11.03
N LEU A 128 -3.62 17.84 9.72
CA LEU A 128 -2.72 18.57 8.82
C LEU A 128 -3.55 19.55 7.98
N ARG A 129 -2.92 20.66 7.60
CA ARG A 129 -3.49 21.64 6.68
C ARG A 129 -2.47 22.01 5.62
N SER A 130 -2.88 22.03 4.35
CA SER A 130 -2.05 22.57 3.27
C SER A 130 -2.05 24.10 3.28
N ASP A 131 -0.88 24.70 3.10
CA ASP A 131 -0.73 26.15 2.91
C ASP A 131 -0.75 26.56 1.42
N ALA A 132 -0.65 27.86 1.14
CA ALA A 132 -0.64 28.39 -0.23
C ALA A 132 0.56 27.92 -1.08
N ARG A 133 1.60 27.34 -0.45
CA ARG A 133 2.76 26.75 -1.13
C ARG A 133 2.59 25.25 -1.37
N GLY A 134 1.52 24.66 -0.83
CA GLY A 134 1.22 23.22 -0.89
C GLY A 134 1.88 22.39 0.20
N GLU A 135 2.51 23.01 1.20
CA GLU A 135 3.16 22.29 2.30
C GLU A 135 2.11 21.85 3.34
N LEU A 136 2.23 20.60 3.82
CA LEU A 136 1.37 20.06 4.87
C LEU A 136 1.90 20.44 6.25
N ASN A 137 1.14 21.25 6.99
CA ASN A 137 1.50 21.76 8.30
C ASN A 137 0.56 21.22 9.39
N ARG A 138 1.08 20.99 10.60
CA ARG A 138 0.29 20.50 11.73
C ARG A 138 -0.79 21.50 12.17
N TRP A 139 -1.97 20.98 12.52
CA TRP A 139 -3.11 21.74 13.02
C TRP A 139 -3.60 21.21 14.39
N PRO A 140 -3.89 22.07 15.39
CA PRO A 140 -3.59 23.51 15.43
C PRO A 140 -2.08 23.74 15.54
N ARG A 141 -1.61 24.91 15.08
CA ARG A 141 -0.23 25.34 15.34
C ARG A 141 -0.12 25.60 16.84
N HIS A 142 0.61 24.75 17.58
CA HIS A 142 1.00 25.12 18.93
C HIS A 142 1.88 26.37 18.84
N SER A 143 1.37 27.50 19.30
CA SER A 143 2.21 28.63 19.70
C SER A 143 2.93 28.22 20.99
N PRO A 144 4.26 28.41 21.11
CA PRO A 144 4.88 28.33 22.43
C PRO A 144 4.23 29.35 23.38
N PRO A 145 4.16 29.08 24.70
CA PRO A 145 3.71 30.09 25.65
C PRO A 145 4.59 31.34 25.51
N SER A 146 3.96 32.51 25.42
CA SER A 146 4.66 33.79 25.46
C SER A 146 5.38 33.93 26.82
N PRO A 147 6.65 34.40 26.83
CA PRO A 147 7.38 34.64 28.07
C PRO A 147 6.75 35.73 28.93
#